data_AF-A0A1G2V623-F1
#
_entry.id   AF-A0A1G2V623-F1
#
_cell.length_a   1.000
_cell.length_b   1.000
_cell.length_c   1.000
_cell.angle_alpha   90.00
_cell.angle_beta   90.00
_cell.angle_gamma   90.00
#
_symmetry.space_group_name_H-M   'P 1'
#
loop_
_entity.id
_entity.type
_entity.pdbx_description
1 polymer ?
#
loop_
_entity_poly.entity_id
_entity_poly.type
_entity_poly.pdbx_seq_one_letter_code
_entity_poly.pdbx_strand_id
1 'polypeptide(L)'
;MKGNLKVVCDYLARHHNKFDPRELQAYSPLKLTDAGEALVESTGFDNVFETNKADFFSFIDSENVKLKYDVEATAVKSIYTFYDKEYMSFLKVYLYNHPERSIENVAPTLGVYVRDKYLSEHPEITQ
;
A
#
# COMPACT_ATOMS: atom_id res chain seq x y z
N MET A 1 11.87 -22.13 25.57
CA MET A 1 10.65 -21.31 25.64
C MET A 1 10.10 -21.13 24.24
N LYS A 2 9.15 -21.96 23.81
CA LYS A 2 8.38 -21.70 22.58
C LYS A 2 7.19 -20.83 22.97
N GLY A 3 7.44 -19.54 23.14
CA GLY A 3 6.36 -18.56 23.26
C GLY A 3 5.50 -18.68 22.01
N ASN A 4 4.18 -18.78 22.18
CA ASN A 4 3.22 -18.95 21.10
C ASN A 4 3.41 -17.82 20.08
N LEU A 5 4.20 -18.06 19.03
CA LEU A 5 4.46 -17.11 17.96
C LEU A 5 3.14 -16.62 17.38
N LYS A 6 2.13 -17.50 17.33
CA LYS A 6 0.75 -17.18 16.98
C LYS A 6 0.11 -16.12 17.89
N VAL A 7 0.32 -16.14 19.20
CA VAL A 7 -0.24 -15.13 20.12
C VAL A 7 0.47 -13.79 19.94
N VAL A 8 1.78 -13.79 19.69
CA VAL A 8 2.54 -12.57 19.38
C VAL A 8 2.14 -12.01 18.01
N CYS A 9 2.01 -12.85 16.99
CA CYS A 9 1.53 -12.48 15.66
C CYS A 9 0.06 -12.02 15.69
N ASP A 10 -0.82 -12.70 16.45
CA ASP A 10 -2.22 -12.30 16.62
C ASP A 10 -2.32 -10.97 17.38
N TYR A 11 -1.44 -10.72 18.37
CA TYR A 11 -1.35 -9.45 19.08
C TYR A 11 -0.83 -8.33 18.16
N LEU A 12 0.22 -8.59 17.39
CA LEU A 12 0.75 -7.64 16.43
C LEU A 12 -0.28 -7.36 15.32
N ALA A 13 -0.94 -8.36 14.76
CA ALA A 13 -1.99 -8.17 13.75
C ALA A 13 -3.21 -7.40 14.30
N ARG A 14 -3.60 -7.62 15.56
CA ARG A 14 -4.69 -6.87 16.22
C ARG A 14 -4.32 -5.44 16.58
N HIS A 15 -3.03 -5.12 16.72
CA HIS A 15 -2.56 -3.80 17.14
C HIS A 15 -1.74 -3.03 16.09
N HIS A 16 -1.41 -3.64 14.95
CA HIS A 16 -0.60 -3.05 13.87
C HIS A 16 -1.24 -3.06 12.47
N ASN A 17 -2.43 -3.66 12.27
CA ASN A 17 -3.17 -3.48 11.03
C ASN A 17 -4.11 -2.28 11.16
N LYS A 18 -3.55 -1.08 11.11
CA LYS A 18 -4.34 0.16 11.06
C LYS A 18 -4.88 0.44 9.64
N PHE A 19 -5.27 -0.54 8.84
CA PHE A 19 -5.91 -0.21 7.55
C PHE A 19 -7.44 -0.12 7.72
N ASP A 20 -8.08 0.73 6.93
CA ASP A 20 -9.54 0.87 6.96
C ASP A 20 -10.18 -0.30 6.19
N PRO A 21 -10.90 -1.23 6.84
CA PRO A 21 -11.47 -2.40 6.18
C PRO A 21 -12.59 -2.03 5.19
N ARG A 22 -13.06 -0.78 5.19
CA ARG A 22 -13.99 -0.30 4.17
C ARG A 22 -13.30 -0.07 2.83
N GLU A 23 -11.99 0.17 2.83
CA GLU A 23 -11.19 0.49 1.65
C GLU A 23 -10.59 -0.76 0.98
N LEU A 24 -10.47 -1.87 1.73
CA LEU A 24 -9.82 -3.10 1.29
C LEU A 24 -10.67 -4.35 1.56
N GLN A 25 -10.89 -5.17 0.53
CA GLN A 25 -11.59 -6.46 0.65
C GLN A 25 -10.63 -7.57 1.13
N ALA A 26 -10.99 -8.25 2.23
CA ALA A 26 -10.12 -9.13 3.01
C ALA A 26 -9.80 -10.52 2.42
N TYR A 27 -10.10 -10.81 1.15
CA TYR A 27 -9.64 -12.04 0.51
C TYR A 27 -8.31 -11.78 -0.18
N SER A 28 -7.20 -12.19 0.44
CA SER A 28 -5.86 -12.09 -0.15
C SER A 28 -5.85 -12.60 -1.60
N PRO A 29 -5.32 -11.83 -2.57
CA PRO A 29 -4.72 -10.50 -2.42
C PRO A 29 -5.76 -9.40 -2.15
N LEU A 30 -5.45 -8.45 -1.26
CA LEU A 30 -6.38 -7.39 -0.86
C LEU A 30 -6.88 -6.62 -2.08
N LYS A 31 -8.19 -6.45 -2.29
CA LYS A 31 -8.69 -5.64 -3.42
C LYS A 31 -9.13 -4.28 -2.93
N LEU A 32 -8.90 -3.23 -3.72
CA LEU A 32 -9.57 -1.95 -3.50
C LEU A 32 -11.08 -2.17 -3.60
N THR A 33 -11.80 -1.60 -2.64
CA THR A 33 -13.25 -1.41 -2.76
C THR A 33 -13.52 -0.06 -3.43
N ASP A 34 -14.79 0.23 -3.73
CA ASP A 34 -15.23 1.56 -4.19
C ASP A 34 -14.75 2.69 -3.26
N ALA A 35 -14.66 2.44 -1.95
CA ALA A 35 -14.15 3.43 -1.00
C ALA A 35 -12.62 3.59 -1.08
N GLY A 36 -11.89 2.51 -1.39
CA GLY A 36 -10.45 2.55 -1.64
C GLY A 36 -10.11 3.27 -2.93
N GLU A 37 -10.87 3.03 -4.01
CA GLU A 37 -10.75 3.77 -5.27
C GLU A 37 -11.05 5.25 -5.06
N ALA A 38 -12.13 5.59 -4.35
CA ALA A 38 -12.46 6.98 -4.02
C ALA A 38 -11.37 7.65 -3.17
N LEU A 39 -10.68 6.92 -2.28
CA LEU A 39 -9.53 7.47 -1.54
C LEU A 39 -8.37 7.80 -2.49
N VAL A 40 -8.04 6.91 -3.42
CA VAL A 40 -6.96 7.14 -4.40
C VAL A 40 -7.27 8.39 -5.24
N GLU A 41 -8.49 8.52 -5.74
CA GLU A 41 -8.92 9.66 -6.55
C GLU A 41 -8.96 10.97 -5.74
N SER A 42 -9.57 10.95 -4.54
CA SER A 42 -9.72 12.17 -3.72
C SER A 42 -8.39 12.70 -3.18
N THR A 43 -7.39 11.83 -3.03
CA THR A 43 -6.03 12.25 -2.69
C THR A 43 -5.24 12.74 -3.90
N GLY A 44 -5.68 12.44 -5.14
CA GLY A 44 -4.95 12.72 -6.37
C GLY A 44 -3.72 11.83 -6.57
N PHE A 45 -3.66 10.69 -5.85
CA PHE A 45 -2.51 9.79 -5.90
C PHE A 45 -2.36 9.12 -7.26
N ASP A 46 -3.47 8.86 -7.95
CA ASP A 46 -3.49 8.35 -9.32
C ASP A 46 -2.59 9.18 -10.27
N ASN A 47 -2.74 10.50 -10.26
CA ASN A 47 -1.98 11.41 -11.11
C ASN A 47 -0.50 11.47 -10.72
N VAL A 48 -0.23 11.45 -9.41
CA VAL A 48 1.14 11.41 -8.88
C VAL A 48 1.82 10.09 -9.25
N PHE A 49 1.10 8.98 -9.14
CA PHE A 49 1.58 7.66 -9.53
C PHE A 49 1.90 7.61 -11.02
N GLU A 50 0.97 8.01 -11.91
CA GLU A 50 1.21 7.96 -13.35
C GLU A 50 2.42 8.82 -13.77
N THR A 51 2.62 9.98 -13.14
CA THR A 51 3.77 10.86 -13.40
C THR A 51 5.10 10.27 -12.90
N ASN A 52 5.07 9.51 -11.81
CA ASN A 52 6.27 8.97 -11.14
C ASN A 52 6.32 7.43 -11.18
N LYS A 53 5.60 6.79 -12.12
CA LYS A 53 5.41 5.34 -12.18
C LYS A 53 6.74 4.58 -12.15
N ALA A 54 7.73 5.12 -12.85
CA ALA A 54 9.06 4.54 -12.93
C ALA A 54 9.73 4.38 -11.56
N ASP A 55 9.54 5.33 -10.64
CA ASP A 55 10.14 5.26 -9.29
C ASP A 55 9.52 4.12 -8.48
N PHE A 56 8.19 3.99 -8.53
CA PHE A 56 7.44 2.92 -7.87
C PHE A 56 7.82 1.54 -8.43
N PHE A 57 7.88 1.40 -9.74
CA PHE A 57 8.17 0.11 -10.37
C PHE A 57 9.64 -0.28 -10.17
N SER A 58 10.57 0.66 -10.37
CA SER A 58 12.00 0.40 -10.15
C SER A 58 12.30 0.01 -8.70
N PHE A 59 11.55 0.56 -7.73
CA PHE A 59 11.65 0.14 -6.34
C PHE A 59 11.20 -1.31 -6.14
N ILE A 60 10.05 -1.69 -6.71
CA ILE A 60 9.55 -3.07 -6.65
C ILE A 60 10.53 -4.04 -7.31
N ASP A 61 11.04 -3.70 -8.49
CA ASP A 61 12.04 -4.49 -9.22
C ASP A 61 13.31 -4.69 -8.37
N SER A 62 13.77 -3.63 -7.69
CA SER A 62 14.99 -3.67 -6.87
C SER A 62 14.92 -4.64 -5.68
N GLU A 63 13.70 -4.97 -5.23
CA GLU A 63 13.47 -5.88 -4.10
C GLU A 63 13.38 -7.35 -4.54
N ASN A 64 13.54 -7.65 -5.83
CA ASN A 64 13.54 -9.00 -6.40
C ASN A 64 12.29 -9.84 -6.02
N VAL A 65 11.12 -9.20 -6.09
CA VAL A 65 9.82 -9.81 -5.78
C VAL A 65 9.53 -11.00 -6.69
N LYS A 66 8.89 -12.04 -6.15
CA LYS A 66 8.54 -13.27 -6.91
C LYS A 66 7.08 -13.62 -6.82
N LEU A 67 6.46 -13.32 -5.68
CA LEU A 67 5.05 -13.59 -5.41
C LEU A 67 4.24 -12.31 -5.42
N LYS A 68 2.95 -12.38 -5.75
CA LYS A 68 1.97 -11.30 -5.63
C LYS A 68 1.94 -10.71 -4.23
N TYR A 69 2.13 -11.56 -3.22
CA TYR A 69 2.26 -11.12 -1.83
C TYR A 69 3.51 -10.26 -1.61
N ASP A 70 4.65 -10.63 -2.22
CA ASP A 70 5.88 -9.84 -2.16
C ASP A 70 5.70 -8.49 -2.87
N VAL A 71 5.01 -8.49 -4.02
CA VAL A 71 4.65 -7.26 -4.75
C VAL A 71 3.78 -6.36 -3.87
N GLU A 72 2.76 -6.90 -3.20
CA GLU A 72 1.90 -6.12 -2.30
C GLU A 72 2.70 -5.49 -1.15
N ALA A 73 3.48 -6.29 -0.43
CA ALA A 73 4.28 -5.80 0.69
C ALA A 73 5.27 -4.71 0.24
N THR A 74 5.89 -4.91 -0.93
CA THR A 74 6.85 -3.97 -1.50
C THR A 74 6.19 -2.71 -2.03
N ALA A 75 5.01 -2.82 -2.65
CA ALA A 75 4.23 -1.67 -3.10
C ALA A 75 3.80 -0.80 -1.92
N VAL A 76 3.36 -1.40 -0.81
CA VAL A 76 3.08 -0.64 0.43
C VAL A 76 4.36 0.00 0.98
N LYS A 77 5.49 -0.73 1.02
CA LYS A 77 6.80 -0.21 1.44
C LYS A 77 7.23 0.99 0.59
N SER A 78 6.91 1.01 -0.70
CA SER A 78 7.26 2.11 -1.61
C SER A 78 6.59 3.43 -1.21
N ILE A 79 5.34 3.38 -0.70
CA ILE A 79 4.63 4.59 -0.22
C ILE A 79 5.38 5.23 0.94
N TYR A 80 5.82 4.43 1.92
CA TYR A 80 6.63 4.93 3.03
C TYR A 80 8.00 5.44 2.59
N THR A 81 8.64 4.72 1.66
CA THR A 81 9.97 5.06 1.15
C THR A 81 9.96 6.41 0.42
N PHE A 82 8.90 6.69 -0.33
CA PHE A 82 8.76 7.92 -1.08
C PHE A 82 8.02 9.02 -0.33
N TYR A 83 7.52 8.78 0.88
CA TYR A 83 6.72 9.75 1.64
C TYR A 83 7.41 11.11 1.81
N ASP A 84 8.75 11.12 1.88
CA ASP A 84 9.55 12.35 2.00
C ASP A 84 9.99 12.98 0.68
N LYS A 85 9.63 12.38 -0.46
CA LYS A 85 9.86 12.97 -1.78
C LYS A 85 8.91 14.14 -2.02
N GLU A 86 9.37 15.13 -2.77
CA GLU A 86 8.61 16.35 -3.04
C GLU A 86 7.25 16.04 -3.68
N TYR A 87 7.20 15.10 -4.65
CA TYR A 87 5.96 14.68 -5.32
C TYR A 87 4.96 13.97 -4.39
N MET A 88 5.36 13.54 -3.19
CA MET A 88 4.47 12.97 -2.17
C MET A 88 3.96 14.02 -1.17
N SER A 89 4.35 15.30 -1.31
CA SER A 89 3.92 16.35 -0.38
C SER A 89 2.41 16.55 -0.31
N PHE A 90 1.68 16.20 -1.38
CA PHE A 90 0.21 16.21 -1.38
C PHE A 90 -0.37 15.33 -0.25
N LEU A 91 0.28 14.20 0.03
CA LEU A 91 -0.18 13.26 1.05
C LEU A 91 0.02 13.84 2.45
N LYS A 92 1.10 14.59 2.69
CA LYS A 92 1.32 15.33 3.95
C LYS A 92 0.23 16.38 4.17
N VAL A 93 -0.12 17.12 3.11
CA VAL A 93 -1.21 18.10 3.15
C VAL A 93 -2.55 17.43 3.41
N TYR A 94 -2.84 16.31 2.73
CA TYR A 94 -4.05 15.52 2.96
C TYR A 94 -4.13 15.07 4.43
N LEU A 95 -3.10 14.42 4.96
CA LEU A 95 -3.09 13.93 6.35
C LEU A 95 -3.18 15.07 7.39
N TYR A 96 -2.65 16.26 7.09
CA TYR A 96 -2.81 17.42 7.96
C TYR A 96 -4.26 17.90 8.05
N ASN A 97 -5.00 17.85 6.95
CA ASN A 97 -6.40 18.26 6.87
C ASN A 97 -7.39 17.17 7.32
N HIS A 98 -6.91 15.93 7.47
CA HIS A 98 -7.68 14.75 7.85
C HIS A 98 -7.02 14.07 9.06
N PRO A 99 -7.10 14.65 10.28
CA PRO A 99 -6.36 14.18 11.46
C PRO A 99 -6.80 12.79 11.96
N GLU A 100 -7.95 12.29 11.52
CA GLU A 100 -8.40 10.92 11.71
C GLU A 100 -7.65 9.89 10.83
N ARG A 101 -6.96 10.39 9.80
CA ARG A 101 -6.11 9.60 8.90
C ARG A 101 -4.65 9.68 9.32
N SER A 102 -3.90 8.64 9.02
CA SER A 102 -2.47 8.57 9.24
C SER A 102 -1.79 7.80 8.11
N ILE A 103 -0.47 7.94 7.96
CA ILE A 103 0.24 7.22 6.92
C ILE A 103 0.06 5.69 7.08
N GLU A 104 -0.06 5.21 8.32
CA GLU A 104 -0.30 3.79 8.60
C GLU A 104 -1.63 3.27 8.09
N ASN A 105 -2.63 4.14 7.93
CA ASN A 105 -3.95 3.76 7.41
C ASN A 105 -4.15 4.04 5.93
N VAL A 106 -3.47 5.04 5.37
CA VAL A 106 -3.56 5.38 3.95
C VAL A 106 -2.58 4.56 3.09
N ALA A 107 -1.36 4.30 3.57
CA ALA A 107 -0.33 3.64 2.78
C ALA A 107 -0.72 2.23 2.28
N PRO A 108 -1.43 1.39 3.04
CA PRO A 108 -1.92 0.11 2.52
C PRO A 108 -2.81 0.27 1.28
N THR A 109 -3.76 1.21 1.30
CA THR A 109 -4.68 1.47 0.20
C THR A 109 -3.94 1.99 -1.04
N LEU A 110 -3.04 2.96 -0.89
CA LEU A 110 -2.21 3.45 -2.00
C LEU A 110 -1.25 2.38 -2.52
N GLY A 111 -0.69 1.56 -1.65
CA GLY A 111 0.20 0.46 -2.03
C GLY A 111 -0.52 -0.64 -2.82
N VAL A 112 -1.76 -0.96 -2.47
CA VAL A 112 -2.60 -1.89 -3.25
C VAL A 112 -2.88 -1.35 -4.65
N TYR A 113 -3.10 -0.04 -4.80
CA TYR A 113 -3.21 0.60 -6.12
C TYR A 113 -1.93 0.40 -6.95
N VAL A 114 -0.76 0.68 -6.37
CA VAL A 114 0.54 0.48 -7.04
C VAL A 114 0.74 -1.00 -7.42
N ARG A 115 0.41 -1.92 -6.51
CA ARG A 115 0.49 -3.37 -6.76
C ARG A 115 -0.34 -3.77 -7.97
N ASP A 116 -1.58 -3.30 -8.06
CA ASP A 116 -2.49 -3.66 -9.15
C ASP A 116 -1.99 -3.15 -10.50
N LYS A 117 -1.48 -1.91 -10.53
CA LYS A 117 -0.82 -1.34 -11.70
C LYS A 117 0.40 -2.16 -12.10
N TYR A 118 1.25 -2.51 -11.15
CA TYR A 118 2.45 -3.31 -11.38
C TYR A 118 2.10 -4.71 -11.92
N LEU A 119 1.21 -5.45 -11.25
CA LEU A 119 0.80 -6.80 -11.66
C LEU A 119 0.08 -6.83 -13.01
N SER A 120 -0.60 -5.74 -13.40
CA SER A 120 -1.22 -5.64 -14.72
C SER A 120 -0.20 -5.60 -15.86
N GLU A 121 1.02 -5.14 -15.59
CA GLU A 121 2.14 -5.08 -16.55
C GLU A 121 3.11 -6.28 -16.41
N HIS A 122 2.96 -7.08 -15.35
CA HIS A 122 3.82 -8.23 -15.02
C HIS A 122 2.99 -9.52 -14.87
N PRO A 123 2.30 -9.99 -15.92
CA PRO A 123 1.42 -11.16 -15.87
C PRO A 123 2.15 -12.48 -15.57
N GLU A 124 3.48 -12.52 -15.67
CA GLU A 124 4.33 -13.65 -15.28
C GLU A 124 4.33 -13.92 -13.76
N ILE A 125 3.98 -12.92 -12.94
CA ILE A 125 3.86 -13.07 -11.48
C ILE A 125 2.48 -13.65 -11.16
N THR A 126 2.42 -14.96 -11.02
CA THR A 126 1.14 -15.70 -10.97
C THR A 126 0.68 -16.07 -9.55
N GLN A 127 1.60 -16.23 -8.61
CA GLN A 127 1.36 -16.78 -7.26
C GLN A 127 1.43 -15.69 -6.19
#